data_AF-A0A810Q583-F1
#
_entry.id   AF-A0A810Q583-F1
#
_cell.length_a   1.000
_cell.length_b   1.000
_cell.length_c   1.000
_cell.angle_alpha   90.00
_cell.angle_beta   90.00
_cell.angle_gamma   90.00
#
_symmetry.space_group_name_H-M   'P 1'
#
loop_
_entity.id
_entity.type
_entity.pdbx_description
1 polymer ?
#
loop_
_entity_poly.entity_id
_entity_poly.type
_entity_poly.pdbx_seq_one_letter_code
_entity_poly.pdbx_strand_id
1 'polypeptide(L)' 'MSKIVLNVYRPEKGVCGVVRLNEQAEKLVKQLQRETGLSAKHIVSQIIIQGYDLVEIKEEK' A
#
# COMPACT_ATOMS: atom_id res chain seq x y z
N MET A 1 13.72 13.14 1.02
CA MET A 1 12.82 12.02 1.36
C MET A 1 11.93 11.73 0.18
N SER A 2 12.02 10.53 -0.39
CA SER A 2 11.20 10.12 -1.55
C SER A 2 9.78 9.84 -1.08
N LYS A 3 8.81 10.58 -1.61
CA LYS A 3 7.39 10.47 -1.25
C LYS A 3 6.72 9.35 -2.05
N ILE A 4 5.71 8.71 -1.48
CA ILE A 4 4.83 7.78 -2.20
C ILE A 4 3.83 8.63 -2.97
N VAL A 5 3.87 8.61 -4.31
CA VAL A 5 2.95 9.41 -5.13
C VAL A 5 1.75 8.56 -5.52
N LEU A 6 0.55 9.02 -5.15
CA LEU A 6 -0.72 8.43 -5.60
C LEU A 6 -1.44 9.43 -6.50
N ASN A 7 -1.72 9.03 -7.74
CA ASN A 7 -2.55 9.79 -8.66
C ASN A 7 -4.02 9.44 -8.40
N VAL A 8 -4.86 10.45 -8.18
CA VAL A 8 -6.29 10.25 -7.94
C VAL A 8 -7.01 10.10 -9.26
N TYR A 9 -7.65 8.94 -9.46
CA TYR A 9 -8.71 8.76 -10.45
C TYR A 9 -10.04 8.63 -9.69
N ARG A 10 -11.13 9.17 -10.28
CA ARG A 10 -12.48 9.33 -9.66
C ARG A 10 -12.75 8.35 -8.50
N PRO A 11 -13.03 8.85 -7.28
CA PRO A 11 -13.23 7.98 -6.12
C PRO A 11 -14.47 7.07 -6.31
N GLU A 12 -14.27 5.76 -6.28
CA GLU A 12 -15.37 4.79 -6.26
C GLU A 12 -16.06 4.77 -4.89
N LYS A 13 -17.40 4.69 -4.88
CA LYS A 13 -18.23 4.70 -3.65
C LYS A 13 -18.26 3.36 -2.89
N GLY A 14 -17.47 2.37 -3.31
CA GLY A 14 -17.51 1.01 -2.77
C GLY A 14 -16.37 0.73 -1.79
N VAL A 15 -16.70 0.44 -0.53
CA VAL A 15 -15.72 -0.07 0.45
C VAL A 15 -15.56 -1.57 0.21
N CYS A 16 -14.64 -1.96 -0.67
CA CYS A 16 -14.26 -3.36 -0.81
C CYS A 16 -13.29 -3.72 0.32
N GLY A 17 -13.69 -4.59 1.25
CA GLY A 17 -12.86 -5.01 2.40
C GLY A 17 -11.64 -5.86 2.03
N VAL A 18 -11.38 -6.08 0.73
CA VAL A 18 -10.28 -6.91 0.22
C VAL A 18 -9.48 -6.08 -0.79
N VAL A 19 -8.21 -5.83 -0.44
CA VAL A 19 -7.23 -5.21 -1.34
C VAL A 19 -6.51 -6.30 -2.10
N ARG A 20 -6.57 -6.27 -3.44
CA ARG A 20 -5.74 -7.14 -4.29
C ARG A 20 -4.41 -6.45 -4.54
N LEU A 21 -3.32 -7.15 -4.22
CA LEU A 21 -1.97 -6.68 -4.52
C LEU A 21 -1.63 -7.06 -5.97
N ASN A 22 -0.84 -6.23 -6.64
CA ASN A 22 -0.22 -6.62 -7.89
C ASN A 22 0.98 -7.56 -7.64
N GLU A 23 1.45 -8.25 -8.68
CA GLU A 23 2.53 -9.25 -8.54
C GLU A 23 3.81 -8.69 -7.91
N GLN A 24 4.14 -7.43 -8.20
CA GLN A 24 5.34 -6.79 -7.66
C GLN A 24 5.20 -6.54 -6.15
N ALA A 25 4.05 -6.00 -5.71
CA ALA A 25 3.75 -5.81 -4.29
C ALA A 25 3.70 -7.14 -3.54
N GLU A 26 3.14 -8.20 -4.14
CA GLU A 26 3.16 -9.53 -3.53
C GLU A 26 4.57 -10.07 -3.31
N LYS A 27 5.49 -9.89 -4.28
CA LYS A 27 6.88 -10.32 -4.16
C LYS A 27 7.59 -9.63 -3.00
N LEU A 28 7.39 -8.31 -2.87
CA LEU A 28 7.94 -7.52 -1.78
C LEU A 28 7.37 -7.95 -0.43
N VAL A 29 6.05 -8.15 -0.33
CA VAL A 29 5.42 -8.63 0.91
C VAL A 29 5.98 -10.01 1.27
N LYS A 30 6.12 -10.94 0.32
CA LYS A 30 6.70 -12.27 0.58
C LYS A 30 8.15 -12.21 1.06
N GLN A 31 8.96 -11.28 0.55
CA GLN A 31 10.31 -11.05 1.05
C GLN A 31 10.29 -10.55 2.49
N LEU A 32 9.48 -9.53 2.78
CA LEU A 32 9.33 -9.01 4.14
C LEU A 32 8.80 -10.07 5.12
N GLN A 33 7.90 -10.95 4.68
CA GLN A 33 7.43 -12.08 5.50
C GLN A 33 8.57 -13.04 5.87
N ARG A 34 9.49 -13.32 4.94
CA ARG A 34 10.65 -14.20 5.21
C ARG A 34 11.63 -13.57 6.19
N GLU A 35 11.84 -12.26 6.08
CA GLU A 35 12.80 -11.53 6.92
C GLU A 35 12.27 -11.27 8.33
N THR A 36 10.97 -10.97 8.46
CA THR A 36 10.37 -10.55 9.74
C THR A 36 9.60 -11.67 10.45
N GLY A 37 9.21 -12.72 9.75
CA GLY A 37 8.30 -13.76 10.25
C GLY A 37 6.85 -13.30 10.43
N LEU A 38 6.52 -12.06 10.04
CA LEU A 38 5.18 -11.50 10.21
C LEU A 38 4.22 -11.97 9.11
N SER A 39 2.92 -11.89 9.38
CA SER A 39 1.89 -12.13 8.36
C SER A 39 1.83 -10.98 7.36
N ALA A 40 1.50 -11.29 6.10
CA ALA A 40 1.29 -10.30 5.03
C ALA A 40 0.31 -9.18 5.46
N LYS A 41 -0.78 -9.54 6.15
CA LYS A 41 -1.75 -8.58 6.69
C LYS A 41 -1.07 -7.58 7.62
N HIS A 42 -0.27 -8.06 8.57
CA HIS A 42 0.37 -7.20 9.56
C HIS A 42 1.39 -6.25 8.90
N ILE A 43 2.19 -6.76 7.96
CA ILE A 43 3.16 -5.98 7.21
C ILE A 43 2.48 -4.86 6.42
N VAL A 44 1.44 -5.21 5.63
CA VAL A 44 0.71 -4.23 4.81
C VAL A 44 0.04 -3.18 5.70
N SER A 45 -0.59 -3.58 6.80
CA SER A 45 -1.20 -2.62 7.75
C SER A 45 -0.16 -1.66 8.33
N GLN A 46 1.01 -2.15 8.75
CA GLN A 46 2.07 -1.29 9.30
C GLN A 46 2.61 -0.31 8.25
N ILE A 47 2.82 -0.77 7.01
CA ILE A 47 3.28 0.09 5.92
C ILE A 47 2.26 1.20 5.63
N ILE A 48 0.96 0.88 5.60
CA ILE A 48 -0.08 1.89 5.34
C ILE A 48 -0.12 2.90 6.49
N ILE A 49 -0.12 2.44 7.74
CA ILE A 49 -0.20 3.31 8.93
C ILE A 49 1.02 4.24 9.01
N GLN A 50 2.24 3.69 8.86
CA GLN A 50 3.48 4.47 8.97
C GLN A 50 3.76 5.30 7.71
N GLY A 51 3.33 4.81 6.55
CA GLY A 51 3.58 5.43 5.26
C GLY A 51 2.59 6.54 4.90
N TYR A 52 1.45 6.65 5.60
CA TYR A 52 0.40 7.62 5.29
C TYR A 52 0.93 9.07 5.23
N ASP A 53 1.75 9.47 6.20
CA ASP A 53 2.34 10.82 6.26
C ASP A 53 3.35 11.09 5.13
N LEU A 54 3.79 10.05 4.41
CA LEU A 54 4.72 10.12 3.28
C LEU A 54 4.01 10.08 1.93
N VAL A 55 2.68 9.97 1.90
CA VAL A 55 1.87 9.94 0.68
C VAL A 55 1.60 11.35 0.19
N GLU A 56 2.00 11.65 -1.05
CA GLU A 56 1.59 12.85 -1.76
C GLU A 56 0.48 12.49 -2.76
N ILE A 57 -0.70 13.07 -2.55
CA ILE A 57 -1.86 12.87 -3.43
C ILE A 57 -1.80 13.94 -4.51
N LYS A 58 -1.73 13.54 -5.78
CA LYS A 58 -1.79 14.43 -6.93
C LYS A 58 -3.08 14.22 -7.70
N GLU A 59 -3.86 15.27 -7.85
CA GLU A 59 -5.01 15.29 -8.75
C GLU A 59 -4.52 15.57 -10.18
N GLU A 60 -4.82 14.68 -11.13
CA GLU A 60 -4.67 15.00 -12.55
C GLU A 60 -5.73 16.03 -12.95
N LYS A 61 -5.28 17.18 -13.45
CA LYS A 61 -6.13 18.20 -14.08
C LYS A 61 -6.46 17.83 -15.52
#